data_AF-A0A9P0IXI1-F1
#
_entry.id   AF-A0A9P0IXI1-F1
#
_cell.length_a   1.000
_cell.length_b   1.000
_cell.length_c   1.000
_cell.angle_alpha   90.00
_cell.angle_beta   90.00
_cell.angle_gamma   90.00
#
_symmetry.space_group_name_H-M   'P 1'
#
loop_
_entity.id
_entity.type
_entity.pdbx_description
1 polymer ?
#
loop_
_entity_poly.entity_id
_entity_poly.type
_entity_poly.pdbx_seq_one_letter_code
_entity_poly.pdbx_strand_id
1 'polypeptide(L)'
;MRNSSARSPDEARWVCPTCGKRYKYSRGLAMHRRLECGKEPMFHCPFCPQKCHQKGNMVIHIKKKHPTQYEEQSQAVVQAHVKAQHVQSD
;
A
#
# COMPACT_ATOMS: atom_id res chain seq x y z
N MET A 1 -15.67 21.15 11.59
CA MET A 1 -15.73 21.10 10.10
C MET A 1 -15.09 19.83 9.57
N ARG A 2 -15.89 18.83 9.19
CA ARG A 2 -15.48 17.74 8.29
C ARG A 2 -16.68 17.40 7.40
N ASN A 3 -16.90 18.23 6.37
CA ASN A 3 -17.89 17.92 5.34
C ASN A 3 -17.31 16.83 4.43
N SER A 4 -17.41 15.59 4.89
CA SER A 4 -17.08 14.42 4.09
C SER A 4 -18.27 14.13 3.18
N SER A 5 -18.47 14.98 2.17
CA SER A 5 -19.48 14.73 1.14
C SER A 5 -19.13 13.43 0.41
N ALA A 6 -19.81 12.36 0.79
CA ALA A 6 -19.84 11.11 0.07
C ALA A 6 -20.43 11.41 -1.30
N ARG A 7 -19.55 11.68 -2.28
CA ARG A 7 -19.94 11.94 -3.66
C ARG A 7 -20.43 10.63 -4.27
N SER A 8 -21.65 10.65 -4.79
CA SER A 8 -22.39 9.52 -5.34
C SER A 8 -21.57 8.74 -6.39
N PRO A 9 -21.82 7.43 -6.58
CA PRO A 9 -21.17 6.62 -7.60
C PRO A 9 -21.24 7.23 -9.02
N ASP A 10 -22.32 7.94 -9.33
CA ASP A 10 -22.53 8.64 -10.59
C ASP A 10 -21.56 9.80 -10.86
N GLU A 11 -20.95 10.39 -9.81
CA GLU A 11 -19.93 11.44 -9.96
C GLU A 11 -18.54 10.90 -10.36
N ALA A 12 -18.35 9.58 -10.38
CA ALA A 12 -17.13 8.97 -10.91
C ALA A 12 -17.10 9.10 -12.44
N ARG A 13 -16.53 10.22 -12.92
CA ARG A 13 -16.41 10.56 -14.35
C ARG A 13 -15.28 9.84 -15.07
N TRP A 14 -14.31 9.27 -14.34
CA TRP A 14 -13.08 8.75 -14.94
C TRP A 14 -13.10 7.22 -14.97
N VAL A 15 -13.34 6.65 -16.15
CA VAL A 15 -13.48 5.21 -16.35
C VAL A 15 -12.26 4.65 -17.07
N CYS A 16 -11.76 3.51 -16.61
CA CYS A 16 -10.73 2.78 -17.34
C CYS A 16 -11.33 2.10 -18.58
N PRO A 17 -10.86 2.42 -19.80
CA PRO A 17 -11.42 1.84 -21.02
C PRO A 17 -11.12 0.34 -21.15
N THR A 18 -10.10 -0.16 -20.45
CA THR A 18 -9.65 -1.55 -20.58
C THR A 18 -10.38 -2.50 -19.62
N CYS A 19 -10.68 -2.05 -18.40
CA CYS A 19 -11.26 -2.91 -17.36
C CYS A 19 -12.59 -2.37 -16.77
N GLY A 20 -13.04 -1.20 -17.21
CA GLY A 20 -14.30 -0.59 -16.76
C GLY A 20 -14.29 0.00 -15.34
N LYS A 21 -13.17 -0.08 -14.60
CA LYS A 21 -13.09 0.49 -13.23
C LYS A 21 -13.30 2.01 -13.25
N ARG A 22 -14.13 2.49 -12.31
CA ARG A 22 -14.52 3.90 -12.17
C ARG A 22 -13.72 4.57 -11.06
N TYR A 23 -13.27 5.79 -11.34
CA TYR A 23 -12.50 6.62 -10.42
C TYR A 23 -13.16 7.99 -10.28
N LYS A 24 -13.13 8.51 -9.06
CA LYS A 24 -13.62 9.85 -8.72
C LYS A 24 -12.73 10.96 -9.29
N TYR A 25 -11.44 10.69 -9.46
CA TYR A 25 -10.45 11.67 -9.90
C TYR A 25 -9.61 11.11 -11.05
N SER A 26 -9.21 11.99 -11.98
CA SER A 26 -8.35 11.65 -13.13
C SER A 26 -7.01 11.06 -12.69
N ARG A 27 -6.41 11.61 -11.60
CA ARG A 27 -5.17 11.07 -11.01
C ARG A 27 -5.32 9.61 -10.57
N GLY A 28 -6.47 9.23 -10.03
CA GLY A 28 -6.76 7.85 -9.62
C GLY A 28 -6.79 6.91 -10.82
N LEU A 29 -7.50 7.31 -11.89
CA LEU A 29 -7.53 6.55 -13.14
C LEU A 29 -6.13 6.44 -13.78
N ALA A 30 -5.37 7.54 -13.81
CA ALA A 30 -4.02 7.55 -14.37
C ALA A 30 -3.08 6.58 -13.63
N MET A 31 -3.11 6.60 -12.29
CA MET A 31 -2.33 5.65 -11.49
C MET A 31 -2.77 4.20 -11.71
N HIS A 32 -4.07 3.95 -11.74
CA HIS A 32 -4.62 2.62 -12.02
C HIS A 32 -4.13 2.09 -13.37
N ARG A 33 -4.28 2.88 -14.45
CA ARG A 33 -3.80 2.49 -15.78
C ARG A 33 -2.30 2.21 -15.81
N ARG A 34 -1.52 2.98 -15.05
CA ARG A 34 -0.06 2.84 -15.02
C ARG A 34 0.42 1.64 -14.20
N LEU A 35 -0.25 1.28 -13.11
CA LEU A 35 0.29 0.35 -12.11
C LEU A 35 -0.52 -0.93 -11.92
N GLU A 36 -1.81 -0.93 -12.28
CA GLU A 36 -2.74 -2.01 -11.95
C GLU A 36 -3.38 -2.62 -13.19
N CYS A 37 -3.79 -1.79 -14.16
CA CYS A 37 -4.53 -2.24 -15.32
C CYS A 37 -3.66 -3.16 -16.20
N GLY A 38 -4.06 -4.43 -16.31
CA GLY A 38 -3.32 -5.44 -17.08
C GLY A 38 -1.96 -5.81 -16.50
N LYS A 39 -1.68 -5.44 -15.25
CA LYS A 39 -0.42 -5.75 -14.57
C LYS A 39 -0.69 -6.72 -13.44
N GLU A 40 0.24 -7.62 -13.15
CA GLU A 40 0.17 -8.45 -11.96
C GLU A 40 0.60 -7.66 -10.71
N PRO A 41 0.07 -8.00 -9.52
CA PRO A 41 0.45 -7.32 -8.29
C PRO A 41 1.88 -7.69 -7.92
N MET A 42 2.76 -6.70 -7.91
CA MET A 42 4.20 -6.89 -7.70
C MET A 42 4.60 -7.03 -6.23
N PHE A 43 3.76 -6.61 -5.29
CA PHE A 43 4.07 -6.65 -3.86
C PHE A 43 3.35 -7.80 -3.20
N HIS A 44 4.09 -8.71 -2.59
CA HIS A 44 3.58 -9.87 -1.88
C HIS A 44 3.69 -9.66 -0.37
N CYS A 45 2.68 -10.09 0.37
CA CYS A 45 2.79 -10.16 1.81
C CYS A 45 3.70 -11.34 2.17
N PRO A 46 4.72 -11.16 3.04
CA PRO A 46 5.57 -12.27 3.47
C PRO A 46 4.87 -13.22 4.44
N PHE A 47 3.69 -12.84 4.95
CA PHE A 47 2.98 -13.58 6.00
C PHE A 47 1.69 -14.24 5.51
N CYS A 48 1.23 -13.93 4.29
CA CYS A 48 0.03 -14.55 3.73
C CYS A 48 0.02 -14.45 2.19
N PRO A 49 -0.91 -15.14 1.50
CA PRO A 49 -0.99 -15.12 0.03
C PRO A 49 -1.44 -13.79 -0.60
N GLN A 50 -1.67 -12.72 0.19
CA GLN A 50 -2.16 -11.45 -0.33
C GLN A 50 -1.13 -10.73 -1.20
N LYS A 51 -1.60 -10.16 -2.30
CA LYS A 51 -0.78 -9.44 -3.28
C LYS A 51 -1.37 -8.04 -3.52
N CYS A 52 -0.52 -7.04 -3.72
CA CYS A 52 -0.91 -5.65 -3.98
C CYS A 52 -0.07 -5.06 -5.12
N HIS A 53 -0.63 -4.09 -5.85
CA HIS A 53 0.11 -3.35 -6.89
C HIS A 53 0.91 -2.17 -6.34
N GLN A 54 0.69 -1.78 -5.07
CA GLN A 54 1.29 -0.60 -4.47
C GLN A 54 1.92 -0.93 -3.12
N LYS A 55 3.14 -0.45 -2.90
CA LYS A 55 3.88 -0.63 -1.64
C LYS A 55 3.13 -0.10 -0.42
N GLY A 56 2.55 1.11 -0.53
CA GLY A 56 1.79 1.71 0.57
C GLY A 56 0.60 0.87 1.03
N ASN A 57 -0.11 0.25 0.07
CA ASN A 57 -1.21 -0.66 0.38
C ASN A 57 -0.72 -1.91 1.11
N MET A 58 0.46 -2.43 0.75
CA MET A 58 1.05 -3.57 1.45
C MET A 58 1.43 -3.24 2.90
N VAL A 59 2.02 -2.07 3.16
CA VAL A 59 2.32 -1.63 4.54
C VAL A 59 1.06 -1.54 5.38
N ILE A 60 -0.01 -0.95 4.83
CA ILE A 60 -1.30 -0.85 5.52
C ILE A 60 -1.91 -2.24 5.75
N HIS A 61 -1.81 -3.14 4.77
CA HIS A 61 -2.25 -4.53 4.90
C HIS A 61 -1.53 -5.23 6.05
N ILE A 62 -0.19 -5.20 6.07
CA ILE A 62 0.62 -5.85 7.10
C ILE A 62 0.26 -5.27 8.47
N LYS A 63 0.22 -3.94 8.62
CA LYS A 63 -0.14 -3.29 9.90
C LYS A 63 -1.53 -3.69 10.42
N LYS A 64 -2.49 -3.97 9.54
CA LYS A 64 -3.87 -4.30 9.92
C LYS A 64 -4.14 -5.79 10.08
N LYS A 65 -3.45 -6.64 9.31
CA LYS A 65 -3.71 -8.10 9.24
C LYS A 65 -2.61 -8.92 9.90
N HIS A 66 -1.43 -8.33 10.08
CA HIS A 66 -0.25 -8.92 10.69
C HIS A 66 0.39 -7.93 11.69
N PRO A 67 -0.38 -7.39 12.67
CA PRO A 67 0.11 -6.36 13.58
C PRO A 67 1.31 -6.83 14.41
N THR A 68 1.27 -8.08 14.89
CA THR A 68 2.35 -8.72 15.65
C THR A 68 3.63 -8.79 14.84
N GLN A 69 3.54 -9.27 13.60
CA GLN A 69 4.71 -9.39 12.72
C GLN A 69 5.22 -8.02 12.23
N TYR A 70 4.33 -7.03 12.08
CA TYR A 70 4.72 -5.64 11.78
C TYR A 70 5.54 -5.03 12.92
N GLU A 71 5.15 -5.28 14.16
CA GLU A 71 5.83 -4.78 15.35
C GLU A 71 7.19 -5.43 15.53
N GLU A 72 7.29 -6.76 15.37
CA GLU A 72 8.55 -7.50 15.40
C GLU A 72 9.53 -7.01 14.33
N GLN A 73 9.05 -6.82 13.09
CA GLN A 73 9.88 -6.25 12.02
C GLN A 73 10.31 -4.81 12.32
N SER A 74 9.44 -4.00 12.93
CA SER A 74 9.74 -2.61 13.31
C SER A 74 10.77 -2.55 14.46
N GLN A 75 10.75 -3.52 15.38
CA GLN A 75 11.73 -3.63 16.46
C GLN A 75 13.08 -4.15 15.94
N ALA A 76 13.08 -5.07 14.98
CA ALA A 76 14.31 -5.56 14.35
C ALA A 76 15.11 -4.45 13.64
N VAL A 77 14.43 -3.46 13.03
CA VAL A 77 15.12 -2.30 12.43
C VAL A 77 15.76 -1.40 13.48
N VAL A 78 15.15 -1.27 14.67
CA VAL A 78 15.73 -0.54 15.80
C VAL A 78 16.96 -1.26 16.35
N GLN A 79 16.88 -2.59 16.51
CA GLN A 79 18.03 -3.40 16.96
C GLN A 79 19.21 -3.38 15.98
N ALA A 80 18.95 -3.31 14.67
CA ALA A 80 20.00 -3.19 13.65
C ALA A 80 20.78 -1.88 13.77
N HIS A 81 20.12 -0.76 14.14
CA HIS A 81 20.80 0.52 14.37
C HIS A 81 21.68 0.48 15.64
N VAL A 82 21.23 -0.20 16.69
CA VAL A 82 21.98 -0.32 17.95
C VAL A 82 23.24 -1.19 17.79
N LYS A 83 23.17 -2.28 17.00
CA LYS A 83 24.33 -3.16 16.76
C LYS A 83 25.44 -2.50 15.92
N ALA A 84 25.10 -1.55 15.06
CA ALA A 84 26.08 -0.82 14.27
C ALA A 84 26.95 0.15 15.10
N GLN A 85 26.51 0.53 16.30
CA GLN A 85 27.20 1.50 17.17
C GLN A 85 28.15 0.84 18.20
N HIS A 86 28.15 -0.48 18.34
CA HIS A 86 29.00 -1.21 19.31
C HIS A 86 30.26 -1.85 18.70
N VAL A 87 30.50 -1.70 17.39
CA VAL A 87 31.61 -2.39 16.69
C VAL A 87 32.85 -1.48 16.49
N GLN A 88 32.90 -0.28 17.09
CA GLN A 88 34.04 0.65 16.96
C GLN A 88 34.87 0.83 18.24
N SER A 89 34.78 -0.10 19.20
CA SER A 89 35.40 0.04 20.53
C SER A 89 36.29 -1.13 20.98
N ASP A 90 36.85 -1.92 20.05
CA ASP A 90 37.86 -2.95 20.34
C ASP A 90 39.13 -2.74 19.49
#